data_AF-A0A1M5K7T4-F1
#
_entry.id   AF-A0A1M5K7T4-F1
#
_cell.length_a   1.000
_cell.length_b   1.000
_cell.length_c   1.000
_cell.angle_alpha   90.00
_cell.angle_beta   90.00
_cell.angle_gamma   90.00
#
_symmetry.space_group_name_H-M   'P 1'
#
loop_
_entity.id
_entity.type
_entity.pdbx_description
1 polymer ?
#
loop_
_entity_poly.entity_id
_entity_poly.type
_entity_poly.pdbx_seq_one_letter_code
_entity_poly.pdbx_strand_id
1 'polypeptide(L)'
;MNIQKNKSEQGEGLLGCAIAPILLVVLAYIGYQRSLDARYKRQIAASFSETPGEIVAYWEESSSESGSRSPSIQYSYRVEGNRYSRTVRTSIHFPDCEDVTSIACAQKRFWVIYSTEDPRKSLINLEIQIQDIEHPKFPETLDDFI
;
A
#
# COMPACT_ATOMS: atom_id res chain seq x y z
N MET A 1 46.21 -18.14 -59.47
CA MET A 1 45.60 -18.94 -58.37
C MET A 1 45.03 -17.95 -57.37
N ASN A 2 43.78 -17.50 -57.52
CA ASN A 2 42.50 -18.13 -57.15
C ASN A 2 42.27 -18.31 -55.63
N ILE A 3 41.50 -17.37 -55.08
CA ILE A 3 40.36 -17.47 -54.14
C ILE A 3 40.53 -18.31 -52.86
N GLN A 4 40.32 -17.67 -51.70
CA GLN A 4 39.22 -17.97 -50.76
C GLN A 4 39.15 -16.88 -49.67
N LYS A 5 38.11 -16.03 -49.77
CA LYS A 5 37.57 -15.22 -48.67
C LYS A 5 36.94 -16.18 -47.66
N ASN A 6 37.30 -16.09 -46.39
CA ASN A 6 36.47 -16.64 -45.31
C ASN A 6 35.78 -15.50 -44.57
N LYS A 7 34.47 -15.43 -44.83
CA LYS A 7 33.48 -14.56 -44.21
C LYS A 7 32.90 -15.38 -43.06
N SER A 8 33.15 -15.01 -41.80
CA SER A 8 32.39 -15.55 -40.67
C SER A 8 31.33 -14.54 -40.28
N GLU A 9 30.16 -14.67 -40.90
CA GLU A 9 28.90 -14.20 -40.34
C GLU A 9 28.58 -15.14 -39.17
N GLN A 10 28.59 -14.62 -37.94
CA GLN A 10 27.93 -15.27 -36.80
C GLN A 10 26.99 -14.23 -36.19
N GLY A 11 25.71 -14.62 -36.15
CA GLY A 11 24.60 -13.75 -35.82
C GLY A 11 24.47 -13.51 -34.32
N GLU A 12 24.33 -12.25 -33.97
CA GLU A 12 23.59 -11.78 -32.81
C GLU A 12 22.39 -11.03 -33.42
N GLY A 13 21.19 -11.60 -33.57
CA GLY A 13 20.47 -12.37 -32.56
C GLY A 13 19.34 -11.53 -31.97
N LEU A 14 18.53 -10.86 -32.81
CA LEU A 14 17.06 -10.64 -32.78
C LEU A 14 16.25 -10.53 -31.45
N LEU A 15 16.86 -10.44 -30.27
CA LEU A 15 16.17 -10.37 -28.97
C LEU A 15 15.84 -8.94 -28.52
N GLY A 16 16.44 -7.92 -29.11
CA GLY A 16 16.25 -6.52 -28.69
C GLY A 16 14.86 -5.94 -29.00
N CYS A 17 14.14 -6.46 -30.00
CA CYS A 17 12.87 -5.86 -30.45
C CYS A 17 11.62 -6.39 -29.74
N ALA A 18 11.66 -7.58 -29.13
CA ALA A 18 10.50 -8.16 -28.44
C ALA A 18 10.40 -7.74 -26.96
N ILE A 19 11.51 -7.32 -26.35
CA ILE A 19 11.55 -6.92 -24.93
C ILE A 19 11.05 -5.47 -24.76
N ALA A 20 11.33 -4.58 -25.73
CA ALA A 20 10.91 -3.19 -25.71
C ALA A 20 9.38 -2.97 -25.56
N PRO A 21 8.49 -3.67 -26.31
CA PRO A 21 7.04 -3.52 -26.13
C PRO A 21 6.55 -4.09 -24.78
N ILE A 22 7.15 -5.19 -24.29
CA ILE A 22 6.79 -5.77 -22.99
C ILE A 22 7.16 -4.78 -21.86
N LEU A 23 8.37 -4.20 -21.91
CA LEU A 23 8.81 -3.19 -20.96
C LEU A 23 7.90 -1.96 -20.96
N LEU A 24 7.47 -1.49 -22.14
CA LEU A 24 6.53 -0.39 -22.28
C LEU A 24 5.16 -0.71 -21.66
N VAL A 25 4.64 -1.92 -21.86
CA VAL A 25 3.37 -2.36 -21.25
C VAL A 25 3.48 -2.41 -19.72
N VAL A 26 4.59 -2.93 -19.19
CA VAL A 26 4.83 -2.98 -17.74
C VAL A 26 4.94 -1.57 -17.15
N LEU A 27 5.69 -0.67 -17.79
CA LEU A 27 5.82 0.72 -17.35
C LEU A 27 4.47 1.47 -17.42
N ALA A 28 3.69 1.26 -18.48
CA ALA A 28 2.35 1.84 -18.62
C ALA A 28 1.40 1.33 -17.53
N TYR A 29 1.45 0.03 -17.20
CA TYR A 29 0.66 -0.56 -16.12
C TYR A 29 1.05 0.01 -14.75
N ILE A 30 2.35 0.11 -14.46
CA ILE A 30 2.86 0.71 -13.21
C ILE A 30 2.41 2.18 -13.11
N GLY A 31 2.54 2.94 -14.20
CA GLY A 31 2.11 4.34 -14.27
C GLY A 31 0.60 4.50 -14.06
N TYR A 32 -0.21 3.61 -14.65
CA TYR A 32 -1.66 3.59 -14.46
C TYR A 32 -2.05 3.33 -13.01
N GLN A 33 -1.45 2.30 -12.37
CA GLN A 33 -1.70 1.98 -10.96
C GLN A 33 -1.34 3.15 -10.04
N ARG A 34 -0.17 3.77 -10.24
CA ARG A 34 0.25 4.97 -9.48
C ARG A 34 -0.70 6.16 -9.67
N SER A 35 -1.25 6.34 -10.87
CA SER A 35 -2.24 7.39 -11.14
C SER A 35 -3.55 7.14 -10.40
N LEU A 36 -4.01 5.89 -10.35
CA LEU A 36 -5.22 5.51 -9.62
C LEU A 36 -5.07 5.75 -8.11
N ASP A 37 -3.97 5.31 -7.51
CA ASP A 37 -3.69 5.54 -6.09
C ASP A 37 -3.62 7.03 -5.75
N ALA A 38 -2.98 7.82 -6.60
CA ALA A 38 -2.91 9.28 -6.42
C ALA A 38 -4.30 9.93 -6.53
N ARG A 39 -5.14 9.50 -7.49
CA ARG A 39 -6.53 9.98 -7.59
C ARG A 39 -7.36 9.55 -6.39
N TYR A 40 -7.16 8.34 -5.89
CA TYR A 40 -7.85 7.80 -4.73
C TYR A 40 -7.56 8.63 -3.47
N LYS A 41 -6.28 8.91 -3.20
CA LYS A 41 -5.88 9.79 -2.09
C LYS A 41 -6.45 11.19 -2.25
N ARG A 42 -6.43 11.76 -3.47
CA ARG A 42 -7.03 13.08 -3.74
C ARG A 42 -8.54 13.10 -3.53
N GLN A 43 -9.25 12.04 -3.91
CA GLN A 43 -10.70 11.94 -3.70
C GLN A 43 -11.05 11.93 -2.22
N ILE A 44 -10.33 11.15 -1.41
CA ILE A 44 -10.49 11.15 0.04
C ILE A 44 -10.17 12.55 0.59
N ALA A 45 -9.06 13.16 0.21
CA ALA A 45 -8.68 14.49 0.69
C ALA A 45 -9.67 15.61 0.30
N ALA A 46 -10.41 15.46 -0.80
CA ALA A 46 -11.39 16.46 -1.25
C ALA A 46 -12.70 16.41 -0.45
N SER A 47 -13.15 15.22 -0.05
CA SER A 47 -14.31 15.04 0.83
C SER A 47 -14.15 13.77 1.65
N PHE A 48 -13.83 13.97 2.93
CA PHE A 48 -13.71 12.89 3.90
C PHE A 48 -14.54 13.14 5.14
N SER A 49 -14.81 12.06 5.85
CA SER A 49 -15.25 12.09 7.24
C SER A 49 -14.35 11.16 8.05
N GLU A 50 -14.33 11.37 9.36
CA GLU A 50 -13.47 10.67 10.30
C GLU A 50 -14.25 9.63 11.09
N THR A 51 -13.59 8.53 11.42
CA THR A 51 -14.10 7.52 12.34
C THR A 51 -12.94 6.84 13.03
N PRO A 52 -13.12 6.36 14.27
CA PRO A 52 -12.19 5.40 14.84
C PRO A 52 -12.19 4.10 14.03
N GLY A 53 -11.01 3.53 13.83
CA GLY A 53 -10.78 2.18 13.35
C GLY A 53 -9.95 1.35 14.33
N GLU A 54 -9.82 0.06 14.05
CA GLU A 54 -9.05 -0.91 14.86
C GLU A 54 -8.21 -1.81 13.97
N ILE A 55 -7.03 -2.24 14.44
CA ILE A 55 -6.22 -3.25 13.76
C ILE A 55 -6.88 -4.61 13.99
N VAL A 56 -7.05 -5.39 12.92
CA VAL A 56 -7.62 -6.75 12.98
C VAL A 56 -6.64 -7.82 12.53
N ALA A 57 -5.60 -7.45 11.78
CA ALA A 57 -4.50 -8.34 11.46
C ALA A 57 -3.20 -7.55 11.23
N TYR A 58 -2.07 -8.17 11.56
CA TYR A 58 -0.72 -7.66 11.33
C TYR A 58 0.16 -8.82 10.85
N TRP A 59 0.98 -8.60 9.82
CA TRP A 59 1.95 -9.58 9.34
C TRP A 59 3.13 -8.90 8.65
N GLU A 60 4.29 -9.56 8.69
CA GLU A 60 5.47 -9.14 7.94
C GLU A 60 5.56 -9.93 6.63
N GLU A 61 5.49 -9.23 5.50
CA GLU A 61 5.74 -9.88 4.20
C GLU A 61 7.26 -10.10 4.05
N SER A 62 7.67 -11.37 3.95
CA SER A 62 9.05 -11.73 3.60
C SER A 62 9.31 -11.40 2.13
N SER A 63 10.13 -10.39 1.85
CA SER A 63 10.60 -10.15 0.48
C SER A 63 11.69 -11.16 0.10
N SER A 64 11.51 -11.82 -1.04
CA SER A 64 12.35 -12.94 -1.48
C SER A 64 13.76 -12.57 -1.97
N GLU A 65 14.12 -11.28 -2.05
CA GLU A 65 15.38 -10.87 -2.70
C GLU A 65 16.25 -9.87 -1.92
N SER A 66 15.82 -9.28 -0.79
CA SER A 66 16.66 -8.27 -0.11
C SER A 66 16.49 -8.15 1.41
N GLY A 67 15.78 -9.08 2.06
CA GLY A 67 15.68 -9.09 3.53
C GLY A 67 14.91 -7.92 4.15
N SER A 68 14.35 -7.02 3.35
CA SER A 68 13.48 -5.95 3.84
C SER A 68 12.10 -6.54 4.13
N ARG A 69 11.76 -6.64 5.42
CA ARG A 69 10.42 -7.02 5.87
C ARG A 69 9.54 -5.78 5.81
N SER A 70 8.46 -5.83 5.04
CA SER A 70 7.48 -4.73 4.99
C SER A 70 6.26 -5.14 5.82
N PRO A 71 6.02 -4.49 6.97
CA PRO A 71 4.83 -4.81 7.76
C PRO A 71 3.57 -4.38 7.02
N SER A 72 2.57 -5.24 7.09
CA SER A 72 1.24 -5.02 6.56
C SER A 72 0.25 -5.11 7.71
N ILE A 73 -0.73 -4.21 7.69
CA ILE A 73 -1.86 -4.26 8.60
C ILE A 73 -3.15 -4.41 7.80
N GLN A 74 -4.09 -5.12 8.38
CA GLN A 74 -5.50 -4.97 8.07
C GLN A 74 -6.15 -4.21 9.21
N TYR A 75 -6.86 -3.15 8.87
CA TYR A 75 -7.68 -2.41 9.82
C TYR A 75 -9.14 -2.46 9.40
N SER A 76 -10.02 -2.19 10.35
CA SER A 76 -11.44 -2.10 10.12
C SER A 76 -12.06 -0.90 10.81
N TYR A 77 -13.17 -0.42 10.26
CA TYR A 77 -13.87 0.78 10.74
C TYR A 77 -15.37 0.64 10.40
N ARG A 78 -16.19 1.50 11.01
CA ARG A 78 -17.65 1.48 10.83
C ARG A 78 -18.15 2.82 10.31
N VAL A 79 -19.03 2.77 9.32
CA VAL A 79 -19.75 3.93 8.78
C VAL A 79 -21.22 3.56 8.70
N GLU A 80 -22.08 4.30 9.41
CA GLU A 80 -23.54 4.08 9.41
C GLU A 80 -23.94 2.62 9.70
N GLY A 81 -23.25 1.99 10.65
CA GLY A 81 -23.48 0.59 11.05
C GLY A 81 -22.80 -0.47 10.16
N ASN A 82 -22.37 -0.11 8.95
CA ASN A 82 -21.65 -0.99 8.04
C ASN A 82 -20.17 -1.10 8.43
N ARG A 83 -19.61 -2.31 8.42
CA ARG A 83 -18.19 -2.56 8.70
C ARG A 83 -17.41 -2.62 7.39
N TYR A 84 -16.31 -1.89 7.33
CA TYR A 84 -15.36 -1.89 6.23
C TYR A 84 -14.00 -2.35 6.74
N SER A 85 -13.16 -2.85 5.83
CA SER A 85 -11.78 -3.23 6.14
C SER A 85 -10.86 -2.95 4.97
N ARG A 86 -9.63 -2.52 5.25
CA ARG A 86 -8.61 -2.26 4.25
C ARG A 86 -7.27 -2.78 4.73
N THR A 87 -6.47 -3.25 3.79
CA THR A 87 -5.10 -3.66 4.03
C THR A 87 -4.16 -2.59 3.50
N VAL A 88 -3.19 -2.19 4.31
CA VAL A 88 -2.15 -1.24 3.93
C VAL A 88 -0.78 -1.74 4.36
N ARG A 89 0.23 -1.42 3.56
CA ARG A 89 1.63 -1.56 3.97
C ARG A 89 2.02 -0.33 4.77
N THR A 90 2.77 -0.55 5.83
CA THR A 90 3.26 0.51 6.71
C THR A 90 4.76 0.35 6.93
N SER A 91 5.43 1.44 7.32
CA SER A 91 6.80 1.40 7.84
C SER A 91 6.83 1.20 9.36
N ILE A 92 5.68 1.30 10.04
CA ILE A 92 5.56 1.19 11.48
C ILE A 92 5.50 -0.28 11.86
N HIS A 93 6.38 -0.68 12.77
CA HIS A 93 6.40 -2.02 13.35
C HIS A 93 5.60 -2.01 14.66
N PHE A 94 4.68 -2.97 14.81
CA PHE A 94 3.81 -3.11 15.97
C PHE A 94 4.10 -4.43 16.68
N PRO A 95 5.13 -4.48 17.56
CA PRO A 95 5.54 -5.73 18.19
C PRO A 95 4.42 -6.34 19.03
N ASP A 96 3.62 -5.49 19.69
CA ASP A 96 2.46 -5.92 20.49
C ASP A 96 1.33 -6.53 19.64
N CYS A 97 1.37 -6.36 18.32
CA CYS A 97 0.43 -6.91 17.35
C CYS A 97 0.95 -8.12 16.56
N GLU A 98 2.14 -8.64 16.87
CA GLU A 98 2.59 -9.92 16.30
C GLU A 98 1.61 -11.07 16.63
N ASP A 99 1.00 -11.02 17.81
CA ASP A 99 -0.19 -11.78 18.16
C ASP A 99 -1.40 -10.85 18.18
N VAL A 100 -2.22 -10.91 17.13
CA VAL A 100 -3.44 -10.10 17.00
C VAL A 100 -4.51 -10.43 18.05
N THR A 101 -4.40 -11.58 18.72
CA THR A 101 -5.27 -11.96 19.83
C THR A 101 -4.79 -11.41 21.17
N SER A 102 -3.60 -10.80 21.20
CA SER A 102 -3.10 -10.13 22.39
C SER A 102 -4.02 -8.98 22.78
N ILE A 103 -4.23 -8.82 24.09
CA ILE A 103 -5.03 -7.72 24.65
C ILE A 103 -4.45 -6.37 24.20
N ALA A 104 -3.12 -6.27 24.12
CA ALA A 104 -2.42 -5.07 23.72
C ALA A 104 -2.73 -4.67 22.26
N CYS A 105 -2.86 -5.62 21.34
CA CYS A 105 -3.23 -5.32 19.95
C CYS A 105 -4.72 -5.09 19.77
N ALA A 106 -5.57 -5.94 20.39
CA ALA A 106 -7.02 -5.82 20.29
C ALA A 106 -7.53 -4.48 20.84
N GLN A 107 -6.79 -3.89 21.78
CA GLN A 107 -7.00 -2.55 22.30
C GLN A 107 -6.12 -1.52 21.58
N LYS A 108 -5.93 -1.58 20.25
CA LYS A 108 -5.37 -0.47 19.45
C LYS A 108 -6.40 0.13 18.51
N ARG A 109 -6.66 1.43 18.66
CA ARG A 109 -7.60 2.24 17.89
C ARG A 109 -6.89 3.44 17.30
N PHE A 110 -7.26 3.79 16.08
CA PHE A 110 -6.61 4.80 15.26
C PHE A 110 -7.62 5.64 14.51
N TRP A 111 -7.22 6.83 14.07
CA TRP A 111 -8.07 7.63 13.20
C TRP A 111 -8.09 7.04 11.79
N VAL A 112 -9.29 6.86 11.26
CA VAL A 112 -9.53 6.50 9.87
C VAL A 112 -10.30 7.64 9.22
N ILE A 113 -9.84 8.08 8.07
CA ILE A 113 -10.63 8.92 7.18
C ILE A 113 -11.17 8.08 6.04
N TYR A 114 -12.40 8.34 5.62
CA TYR A 114 -13.02 7.67 4.50
C TYR A 114 -13.67 8.66 3.55
N SER A 115 -13.76 8.30 2.27
CA SER A 115 -14.47 9.10 1.28
C SER A 115 -15.97 9.07 1.57
N THR A 116 -16.59 10.23 1.66
CA THR A 116 -18.05 10.37 1.85
C THR A 116 -18.84 9.83 0.65
N GLU A 117 -18.24 9.78 -0.54
CA GLU A 117 -18.83 9.22 -1.76
C GLU A 117 -18.74 7.69 -1.82
N ASP A 118 -17.67 7.11 -1.30
CA ASP A 118 -17.44 5.65 -1.26
C ASP A 118 -16.68 5.27 0.02
N PRO A 119 -17.39 4.86 1.09
CA PRO A 119 -16.78 4.53 2.37
C PRO A 119 -15.82 3.34 2.33
N ARG A 120 -15.78 2.55 1.24
CA ARG A 120 -14.74 1.52 1.04
C ARG A 120 -13.37 2.13 0.80
N LYS A 121 -13.33 3.43 0.48
CA LYS A 121 -12.11 4.18 0.32
C LYS A 121 -11.73 4.87 1.60
N SER A 122 -10.64 4.44 2.20
CA SER A 122 -10.17 4.97 3.47
C SER A 122 -8.67 5.07 3.57
N LEU A 123 -8.18 5.93 4.45
CA LEU A 123 -6.79 5.99 4.91
C LEU A 123 -6.78 5.89 6.44
N ILE A 124 -5.68 5.41 7.02
CA ILE A 124 -5.52 5.28 8.47
C ILE A 124 -4.30 6.08 8.93
N ASN A 125 -4.41 6.77 10.07
CA ASN A 125 -3.29 7.39 10.77
C ASN A 125 -2.83 6.45 11.89
N LEU A 126 -1.64 5.91 11.73
CA LEU A 126 -1.04 4.94 12.66
C LEU A 126 -0.13 5.57 13.71
N GLU A 127 0.11 6.88 13.63
CA GLU A 127 0.96 7.62 14.56
C GLU A 127 0.20 8.01 15.84
N ILE A 128 -1.11 8.25 15.73
CA ILE A 128 -1.96 8.64 16.86
C ILE A 128 -2.87 7.49 17.29
N GLN A 129 -2.53 6.86 18.42
CA GLN A 129 -3.39 5.88 19.10
C GLN A 129 -4.46 6.60 19.94
N ILE A 130 -5.72 6.18 19.79
CA ILE A 130 -6.90 6.82 20.39
C ILE A 130 -7.16 6.37 21.84
N GLN A 131 -6.82 5.13 22.24
CA GLN A 131 -7.25 4.59 23.54
C GLN A 131 -6.68 5.28 24.78
N ASP A 132 -5.60 6.03 24.64
CA ASP A 132 -4.94 6.69 25.77
C ASP A 132 -5.38 8.15 25.95
N ILE A 133 -6.46 8.57 25.25
CA ILE A 133 -6.92 9.96 25.24
C ILE A 133 -8.40 10.02 25.64
N GLU A 134 -8.70 10.75 26.71
CA GLU A 134 -10.09 10.99 27.16
C GLU A 134 -10.91 11.73 26.09
N HIS A 135 -10.27 12.66 25.37
CA HIS A 135 -10.86 13.47 24.30
C HIS A 135 -9.94 13.46 23.08
N PRO A 136 -9.95 12.39 22.27
CA PRO A 136 -9.06 12.27 21.13
C PRO A 136 -9.32 13.39 20.13
N LYS A 137 -8.28 14.16 19.80
CA LYS A 137 -8.33 15.19 18.77
C LYS A 137 -7.91 14.58 17.44
N PHE A 138 -8.62 14.91 16.37
CA PHE A 138 -8.21 14.58 15.01
C PHE A 138 -6.91 15.32 14.64
N PRO A 139 -5.97 14.72 13.88
CA PRO A 139 -4.75 15.38 13.43
C PRO A 139 -5.03 16.70 12.69
N GLU A 140 -4.15 17.69 12.82
CA GLU A 140 -4.31 18.98 12.13
C GLU A 140 -4.02 18.88 10.63
N THR A 141 -3.24 17.88 10.21
CA THR A 141 -2.88 17.61 8.82
C THR A 141 -3.24 16.18 8.41
N LEU A 142 -3.25 15.92 7.10
CA LEU A 142 -3.53 14.60 6.54
C LEU A 142 -2.25 13.84 6.14
N ASP A 143 -1.08 14.35 6.49
CA ASP A 143 0.20 13.85 5.97
C ASP A 143 0.52 12.42 6.46
N ASP A 144 0.03 12.06 7.64
CA ASP A 144 0.31 10.76 8.28
C ASP A 144 -0.72 9.67 7.93
N PHE A 145 -1.61 9.95 6.96
CA PHE A 145 -2.63 9.00 6.50
C PHE A 145 -2.17 8.19 5.28
N ILE A 146 -2.26 6.86 5.38
CA ILE A 146 -1.78 5.91 4.36
C ILE A 146 -2.87 5.03 3.73
#